data_AF-A0A4Y2S025-F1
#
_entry.id   AF-A0A4Y2S025-F1
#
_cell.length_a   1.000
_cell.length_b   1.000
_cell.length_c   1.000
_cell.angle_alpha   90.00
_cell.angle_beta   90.00
_cell.angle_gamma   90.00
#
_symmetry.space_group_name_H-M   'P 1'
#
loop_
_entity.id
_entity.type
_entity.pdbx_description
1 polymer ?
#
loop_
_entity_poly.entity_id
_entity_poly.type
_entity_poly.pdbx_seq_one_letter_code
_entity_poly.pdbx_strand_id
1 'polypeptide(L)'
;MEINISPVVIKNFPDFKFLLKKLNDTKNLKCRAKPVAEFMHVFTNSSKDHRDLTDYLKEQNIQYYVVPSRAEKPIKIITKGLPCDTKTEEIEEGLTRKGFKVAKVNQLRRFRDKKPLDIFQVHLLKSENLNLQS
;
A
#
# COMPACT_ATOMS: atom_id res chain seq x y z
N MET A 1 -13.17 12.88 -3.58
CA MET A 1 -12.23 11.82 -3.15
C MET A 1 -10.93 12.06 -3.87
N GLU A 2 -9.88 12.47 -3.15
CA GLU A 2 -8.55 12.56 -3.76
C GLU A 2 -8.08 11.14 -4.07
N ILE A 3 -7.93 10.84 -5.36
CA ILE A 3 -7.30 9.60 -5.81
C ILE A 3 -5.84 9.74 -5.40
N ASN A 4 -5.42 9.04 -4.34
CA ASN A 4 -4.02 9.02 -3.93
C ASN A 4 -3.21 8.24 -4.98
N ILE A 5 -2.79 8.94 -6.02
CA ILE A 5 -1.97 8.41 -7.11
C ILE A 5 -0.54 8.28 -6.59
N SER A 6 -0.06 7.04 -6.53
CA SER A 6 1.30 6.79 -6.14
C SER A 6 2.31 7.40 -7.10
N PRO A 7 3.51 7.75 -6.62
CA PRO A 7 4.59 8.12 -7.49
C PRO A 7 5.05 6.92 -8.34
N VAL A 8 5.40 7.21 -9.58
CA VAL A 8 6.23 6.34 -10.42
C VAL A 8 7.69 6.59 -10.04
N VAL A 9 8.42 5.54 -9.69
CA VAL A 9 9.81 5.66 -9.25
C VAL A 9 10.75 5.13 -10.31
N ILE A 10 11.65 6.00 -10.79
CA ILE A 10 12.59 5.71 -11.87
C ILE A 10 13.98 5.49 -11.26
N LYS A 11 14.68 4.42 -11.67
CA LYS A 11 16.01 4.07 -11.15
C LYS A 11 17.10 4.59 -12.07
N ASN A 12 18.13 5.23 -11.50
CA ASN A 12 19.42 5.51 -12.12
C ASN A 12 19.35 6.02 -13.58
N PHE A 13 18.67 7.16 -13.79
CA PHE A 13 18.57 7.76 -15.13
C PHE A 13 19.50 9.00 -15.23
N PRO A 14 20.63 8.92 -15.97
CA PRO A 14 21.64 9.97 -15.99
C PRO A 14 21.13 11.31 -16.54
N ASP A 15 20.20 11.29 -17.50
CA ASP A 15 19.69 12.50 -18.16
C ASP A 15 18.25 12.85 -17.74
N PHE A 16 17.98 12.87 -16.44
CA PHE A 16 16.62 13.06 -15.92
C PHE A 16 15.94 14.36 -16.41
N LYS A 17 16.71 15.45 -16.57
CA LYS A 17 16.21 16.71 -17.13
C LYS A 17 15.71 16.55 -18.57
N PHE A 18 16.41 15.76 -19.38
CA PHE A 18 16.01 15.49 -20.76
C PHE A 18 14.75 14.63 -20.81
N LEU A 19 14.64 13.63 -19.94
CA LEU A 19 13.44 12.82 -19.80
C LEU A 19 12.21 13.67 -19.44
N LEU A 20 12.31 14.55 -18.44
CA LEU A 20 11.20 15.44 -18.07
C LEU A 20 10.81 16.39 -19.21
N LYS A 21 11.81 16.96 -19.91
CA LYS A 21 11.55 17.80 -21.07
C LYS A 21 10.81 17.02 -22.15
N LYS A 22 11.27 15.81 -22.49
CA LYS A 22 10.65 14.95 -23.50
C LYS A 22 9.23 14.52 -23.11
N LEU A 23 8.96 14.26 -21.82
CA LEU A 23 7.63 13.96 -21.31
C LEU A 23 6.67 15.16 -21.44
N ASN A 24 7.13 16.36 -21.09
CA ASN A 24 6.35 17.59 -21.28
C ASN A 24 6.08 17.85 -22.78
N ASP A 25 7.10 17.74 -23.62
CA ASP A 25 7.01 18.08 -25.04
C ASP A 25 6.17 17.05 -25.83
N THR A 26 6.30 15.76 -25.52
CA THR A 26 5.67 14.68 -26.32
C THR A 26 4.25 14.34 -25.84
N LYS A 27 4.01 14.43 -24.53
CA LYS A 27 2.77 13.94 -23.91
C LYS A 27 1.99 15.03 -23.17
N ASN A 28 2.48 16.28 -23.13
CA ASN A 28 1.91 17.39 -22.34
C ASN A 28 1.69 17.00 -20.87
N LEU A 29 2.56 16.13 -20.35
CA LEU A 29 2.35 15.43 -19.10
C LEU A 29 2.90 16.25 -17.95
N LYS A 30 2.03 17.05 -17.32
CA LYS A 30 2.39 17.84 -16.14
C LYS A 30 2.66 16.91 -14.95
N CYS A 31 3.93 16.74 -14.63
CA CYS A 31 4.37 15.93 -13.50
C CYS A 31 5.36 16.70 -12.62
N ARG A 32 5.33 16.42 -11.31
CA ARG A 32 6.31 16.93 -10.36
C ARG A 32 7.32 15.83 -10.07
N ALA A 33 8.60 16.14 -10.15
CA ALA A 33 9.66 15.20 -9.82
C ALA A 33 10.35 15.55 -8.50
N LYS A 34 10.74 14.54 -7.73
CA LYS A 34 11.55 14.69 -6.52
C LYS A 34 12.67 13.63 -6.47
N PRO A 35 13.95 14.04 -6.35
CA PRO A 35 15.04 13.09 -6.08
C PRO A 35 14.94 12.51 -4.68
N VAL A 36 15.14 11.19 -4.57
CA VAL A 36 15.20 10.43 -3.32
C VAL A 36 16.31 9.39 -3.44
N ALA A 37 17.46 9.66 -2.81
CA ALA A 37 18.66 8.83 -2.95
C ALA A 37 19.04 8.60 -4.43
N GLU A 38 19.14 7.34 -4.87
CA GLU A 38 19.45 6.95 -6.27
C GLU A 38 18.23 6.95 -7.20
N PHE A 39 17.05 7.34 -6.69
CA PHE A 39 15.78 7.26 -7.41
C PHE A 39 15.19 8.64 -7.69
N MET A 40 14.38 8.71 -8.74
CA MET A 40 13.52 9.85 -9.03
C MET A 40 12.05 9.47 -8.87
N HIS A 41 11.37 10.13 -7.94
CA HIS A 41 9.94 9.97 -7.73
C HIS A 41 9.19 10.97 -8.59
N VAL A 42 8.36 10.49 -9.51
CA VAL A 42 7.54 11.29 -10.41
C VAL A 42 6.08 11.20 -9.98
N PHE A 43 5.51 12.34 -9.61
CA PHE A 43 4.13 12.51 -9.17
C PHE A 43 3.29 13.08 -10.31
N THR A 44 2.20 12.39 -10.64
CA THR A 44 1.27 12.76 -11.71
C THR A 44 -0.06 13.25 -11.13
N ASN A 45 -0.73 14.16 -11.84
CA ASN A 45 -1.97 14.78 -11.34
C ASN A 45 -3.23 13.93 -11.61
N SER A 46 -3.15 12.93 -12.50
CA SER A 46 -4.28 12.06 -12.82
C SER A 46 -3.85 10.61 -13.05
N SER A 47 -4.79 9.66 -12.92
CA SER A 47 -4.55 8.25 -13.26
C SER A 47 -4.31 8.03 -14.75
N LYS A 48 -4.72 8.96 -15.60
CA LYS A 48 -4.39 8.95 -17.03
C LYS A 48 -2.91 9.28 -17.22
N ASP A 49 -2.46 10.41 -16.67
CA ASP A 49 -1.05 10.81 -16.74
C ASP A 49 -0.12 9.75 -16.12
N HIS A 50 -0.56 9.10 -15.04
CA HIS A 50 0.19 7.98 -14.45
C HIS A 50 0.37 6.82 -15.45
N ARG A 51 -0.70 6.44 -16.17
CA ARG A 51 -0.65 5.38 -17.19
C ARG A 51 0.24 5.78 -18.35
N ASP A 52 0.01 6.98 -18.90
CA ASP A 52 0.77 7.52 -20.03
C ASP A 52 2.28 7.58 -19.70
N LEU A 53 2.64 7.96 -18.46
CA LEU A 53 4.02 7.92 -17.97
C LEU A 53 4.57 6.49 -17.94
N THR A 54 3.86 5.55 -17.32
CA THR A 54 4.34 4.16 -17.22
C THR A 54 4.47 3.48 -18.58
N ASP A 55 3.57 3.76 -19.52
CA ASP A 55 3.62 3.19 -20.86
C ASP A 55 4.78 3.77 -21.66
N TYR A 56 5.02 5.08 -21.58
CA TYR A 56 6.22 5.70 -22.16
C TYR A 56 7.51 5.07 -21.60
N LEU A 57 7.61 4.86 -20.28
CA LEU A 57 8.79 4.26 -19.68
C LEU A 57 9.01 2.82 -20.16
N LYS A 58 7.94 2.03 -20.34
CA LYS A 58 8.02 0.70 -20.97
C LYS A 58 8.50 0.78 -22.41
N GLU A 59 7.92 1.66 -23.23
CA GLU A 59 8.27 1.85 -24.64
C GLU A 59 9.75 2.21 -24.82
N GLN A 60 10.30 3.01 -23.91
CA GLN A 60 11.70 3.42 -23.93
C GLN A 60 12.64 2.45 -23.19
N ASN A 61 12.12 1.33 -22.67
CA ASN A 61 12.84 0.35 -21.87
C ASN A 61 13.57 0.96 -20.66
N ILE A 62 12.97 1.98 -20.05
CA ILE A 62 13.49 2.66 -18.86
C ILE A 62 12.97 1.92 -17.63
N GLN A 63 13.88 1.50 -16.74
CA GLN A 63 13.49 0.80 -15.51
C GLN A 63 12.75 1.72 -14.54
N TYR A 64 11.57 1.27 -14.11
CA TYR A 64 10.77 1.94 -13.11
C TYR A 64 10.03 0.94 -12.23
N TYR A 65 9.56 1.39 -11.07
CA TYR A 65 8.59 0.69 -10.25
C TYR A 65 7.49 1.65 -9.80
N VAL A 66 6.26 1.14 -9.73
CA VAL A 66 5.15 1.86 -9.11
C VAL A 66 5.04 1.34 -7.71
N VAL A 67 5.26 2.20 -6.72
CA VAL A 67 4.89 1.85 -5.35
C VAL A 67 3.36 1.80 -5.38
N PRO A 68 2.69 0.67 -5.06
CA PRO A 68 1.24 0.68 -4.98
C PRO A 68 0.81 1.86 -4.10
N SER A 69 -0.30 2.52 -4.44
CA SER A 69 -0.96 3.44 -3.49
C SER A 69 -0.96 2.72 -2.15
N ARG A 70 -0.72 3.42 -1.03
CA ARG A 70 -0.93 2.80 0.29
C ARG A 70 -2.42 2.42 0.36
N ALA A 71 -2.81 1.33 -0.31
CA ALA A 71 -4.01 0.57 -0.07
C ALA A 71 -3.98 0.43 1.44
N GLU A 72 -4.95 1.09 2.08
CA GLU A 72 -4.89 1.46 3.48
C GLU A 72 -4.36 0.28 4.26
N LYS A 73 -3.08 0.37 4.69
CA LYS A 73 -2.42 -0.80 5.27
C LYS A 73 -3.28 -1.21 6.46
N PRO A 74 -3.76 -2.46 6.50
CA PRO A 74 -4.59 -2.88 7.61
C PRO A 74 -3.85 -2.64 8.92
N ILE A 75 -4.57 -2.11 9.91
CA ILE A 75 -4.04 -1.94 11.26
C ILE A 75 -4.01 -3.31 11.91
N LYS A 76 -2.81 -3.70 12.35
CA LYS A 76 -2.59 -4.98 13.02
C LYS A 76 -2.82 -4.81 14.52
N ILE A 77 -3.73 -5.60 15.07
CA ILE A 77 -4.04 -5.67 16.50
C ILE A 77 -3.68 -7.06 17.01
N ILE A 78 -3.19 -7.13 18.24
CA ILE A 78 -2.92 -8.37 18.96
C ILE A 78 -3.97 -8.52 20.06
N THR A 79 -4.77 -9.57 19.96
CA THR A 79 -5.76 -9.95 20.97
C THR A 79 -5.22 -11.12 21.77
N LYS A 80 -5.19 -10.99 23.10
CA LYS A 80 -4.74 -12.04 24.04
C LYS A 80 -5.84 -12.38 25.04
N GLY A 81 -5.74 -13.54 25.69
CA GLY A 81 -6.66 -13.95 26.75
C GLY A 81 -7.95 -14.62 26.27
N LEU A 82 -8.04 -14.95 24.98
CA LEU A 82 -9.09 -15.82 24.44
C LEU A 82 -8.61 -17.28 24.49
N PRO A 83 -9.51 -18.25 24.72
CA PRO A 83 -9.17 -19.67 24.67
C PRO A 83 -8.48 -20.08 23.35
N CYS A 84 -7.49 -20.98 23.42
CA CYS A 84 -6.74 -21.42 22.25
C CYS A 84 -7.58 -22.19 21.21
N ASP A 85 -8.76 -22.68 21.59
CA ASP A 85 -9.73 -23.36 20.74
C ASP A 85 -10.78 -22.40 20.14
N THR A 86 -10.72 -21.11 20.49
CA THR A 86 -11.59 -20.08 19.90
C THR A 86 -11.40 -20.06 18.39
N LYS A 87 -12.49 -20.20 17.65
CA LYS A 87 -12.50 -20.16 16.20
C LYS A 87 -12.22 -18.75 15.69
N THR A 88 -11.41 -18.63 14.65
CA THR A 88 -11.09 -17.33 14.04
C THR A 88 -12.32 -16.64 13.46
N GLU A 89 -13.30 -17.43 13.01
CA GLU A 89 -14.57 -16.97 12.45
C GLU A 89 -15.42 -16.27 13.51
N GLU A 90 -15.44 -16.76 14.76
CA GLU A 90 -16.19 -16.15 15.86
C GLU A 90 -15.65 -14.76 16.21
N ILE A 91 -14.32 -14.60 16.13
CA ILE A 91 -13.64 -13.30 16.33
C ILE A 91 -13.98 -12.35 15.19
N GLU A 92 -13.91 -12.82 13.94
CA GLU A 92 -14.23 -12.04 12.75
C GLU A 92 -15.69 -11.56 12.76
N GLU A 93 -16.63 -12.46 13.06
CA GLU A 93 -18.04 -12.12 13.20
C GLU A 93 -18.28 -11.11 14.34
N GLY A 94 -17.66 -11.32 15.51
CA GLY A 94 -17.81 -10.42 16.66
C GLY A 94 -17.33 -8.99 16.36
N LEU A 95 -16.21 -8.86 15.64
CA LEU A 95 -15.68 -7.57 15.21
C LEU A 95 -16.53 -6.93 14.10
N THR A 96 -17.01 -7.74 13.16
CA THR A 96 -17.88 -7.27 12.07
C THR A 96 -19.22 -6.76 12.62
N ARG A 97 -19.82 -7.46 13.60
CA ARG A 97 -21.02 -7.02 14.32
C ARG A 97 -20.82 -5.70 15.08
N LYS A 98 -19.60 -5.39 15.50
CA LYS A 98 -19.22 -4.11 16.12
C LYS A 98 -18.89 -3.01 15.09
N GLY A 99 -19.04 -3.29 13.79
CA GLY A 99 -18.83 -2.33 12.71
C GLY A 99 -17.38 -2.16 12.28
N PHE A 100 -16.48 -3.07 12.63
CA PHE A 100 -15.12 -3.09 12.11
C PHE A 100 -15.05 -3.80 10.77
N LYS A 101 -14.21 -3.30 9.86
CA LYS A 101 -13.89 -3.97 8.60
C LYS A 101 -12.70 -4.91 8.81
N VAL A 102 -12.95 -6.19 9.00
CA VAL A 102 -11.90 -7.19 9.21
C VAL A 102 -11.31 -7.61 7.87
N ALA A 103 -9.98 -7.50 7.74
CA ALA A 103 -9.24 -8.00 6.58
C ALA A 103 -8.77 -9.45 6.76
N LYS A 104 -8.36 -9.79 7.99
CA LYS A 104 -7.83 -11.11 8.33
C LYS A 104 -7.80 -11.33 9.84
N VAL A 105 -8.14 -12.53 10.27
CA VAL A 105 -7.82 -13.04 11.61
C VAL A 105 -6.87 -14.22 11.48
N ASN A 106 -5.86 -14.30 12.34
CA ASN A 106 -4.94 -15.44 12.39
C ASN A 106 -4.55 -15.75 13.83
N GLN A 107 -4.67 -17.01 14.22
CA GLN A 107 -4.13 -17.47 15.50
C GLN A 107 -2.62 -17.71 15.37
N LEU A 108 -1.84 -17.13 16.27
CA LEU A 108 -0.41 -17.36 16.31
C LEU A 108 -0.12 -18.77 16.82
N ARG A 109 0.97 -19.34 16.32
CA ARG A 109 1.45 -20.67 16.71
C ARG A 109 2.86 -20.57 17.24
N ARG A 110 3.16 -21.37 18.25
CA ARG A 110 4.53 -21.52 18.76
C ARG A 110 5.46 -21.97 17.63
N PHE A 111 6.65 -21.39 17.58
CA PHE A 111 7.59 -21.65 16.49
C PHE A 111 8.03 -23.12 16.43
N ARG A 112 8.34 -23.72 17.59
CA ARG A 112 8.91 -25.07 17.73
C ARG A 112 7.91 -26.18 17.43
N ASP A 113 6.79 -26.23 18.15
CA ASP A 113 5.83 -27.35 18.13
C ASP A 113 4.53 -27.04 17.37
N LYS A 114 4.43 -25.84 16.77
CA LYS A 114 3.24 -25.36 16.01
C LYS A 114 1.93 -25.36 16.78
N LYS A 115 2.00 -25.51 18.11
CA LYS A 115 0.82 -25.45 18.98
C LYS A 115 0.18 -24.07 18.92
N PRO A 116 -1.16 -23.99 18.87
CA PRO A 116 -1.87 -22.71 18.92
C PRO A 116 -1.57 -21.97 20.22
N LEU A 117 -1.46 -20.65 20.12
CA LEU A 117 -1.35 -19.74 21.26
C LEU A 117 -2.70 -19.06 21.50
N ASP A 118 -2.88 -18.54 22.70
CA ASP A 118 -3.98 -17.65 23.11
C ASP A 118 -3.83 -16.22 22.53
N ILE A 119 -3.11 -16.11 21.41
CA ILE A 119 -2.73 -14.86 20.77
C ILE A 119 -3.27 -14.86 19.35
N PHE A 120 -4.19 -13.94 19.09
CA PHE A 120 -4.80 -13.75 17.80
C PHE A 120 -4.32 -12.43 17.19
N GLN A 121 -3.94 -12.48 15.92
CA GLN A 121 -3.53 -11.35 15.14
C GLN A 121 -4.68 -10.96 14.21
N VAL A 122 -5.26 -9.79 14.45
CA VAL A 122 -6.37 -9.24 13.67
C VAL A 122 -5.87 -8.10 12.81
N HIS A 123 -6.24 -8.10 11.53
CA HIS A 123 -5.96 -7.03 10.58
C HIS A 123 -7.27 -6.30 10.29
N LEU A 124 -7.34 -5.01 10.60
CA LEU A 124 -8.52 -4.18 10.37
C LEU A 124 -8.25 -3.16 9.27
N LEU A 125 -9.16 -3.03 8.32
CA LEU A 125 -9.16 -1.92 7.36
C LEU A 125 -9.64 -0.65 8.05
N LYS A 126 -9.31 0.51 7.46
CA LYS A 126 -9.81 1.78 7.98
C LYS A 126 -11.35 1.79 7.87
N SER A 127 -11.98 2.16 8.97
CA SER A 127 -13.43 2.33 9.08
C SER A 127 -13.71 3.46 10.07
N GLU A 128 -14.91 4.03 10.03
CA GLU A 128 -15.33 5.11 10.95
C GLU A 128 -15.15 4.73 12.43
N ASN A 129 -15.36 3.44 12.75
CA ASN A 129 -15.20 2.89 14.10
C ASN A 129 -13.74 2.73 14.55
N LEU A 130 -12.77 3.02 13.67
CA LEU A 130 -11.35 2.84 13.94
C LEU A 130 -10.68 4.20 14.15
N ASN A 131 -11.04 4.87 15.25
CA ASN A 131 -10.40 6.09 15.73
C ASN A 131 -9.35 5.71 16.79
N LEU A 132 -8.10 5.55 16.36
CA LEU A 132 -6.97 5.51 17.29
C LEU A 132 -6.65 6.96 17.69
N GLN A 133 -7.33 7.48 18.71
CA GLN A 133 -6.78 8.60 19.46
C GLN A 133 -5.87 8.01 20.53
N SER A 134 -4.57 8.18 20.31
CA SER A 134 -3.51 8.00 21.32
C SER A 134 -3.38 9.25 22.15
#